data_AF-A0A5B9P6M0-F1
#
_entry.id   AF-A0A5B9P6M0-F1
#
_cell.length_a   1.000
_cell.length_b   1.000
_cell.length_c   1.000
_cell.angle_alpha   90.00
_cell.angle_beta   90.00
_cell.angle_gamma   90.00
#
_symmetry.space_group_name_H-M   'P 1'
#
loop_
_entity.id
_entity.type
_entity.pdbx_description
1 polymer ?
#
loop_
_entity_poly.entity_id
_entity_poly.type
_entity_poly.pdbx_seq_one_letter_code
_entity_poly.pdbx_strand_id
1 'polypeptide(L)'
;MRTSMTKLTLTLAVAAIMAIGSLCVAQETTSTADTDNAAPVEVTKETREAAKAKRIAEKRLKRIWKTAVPVEGFESTELFQAMEEGQIEVLIKTIDEKKSNVIVTNKSEKPLAIEMPATFAAVPTTTLAQLGGGGFGGGGLGGGGQGGGGFGGGGQGGGGQASGGGFGGGGQGGGGFGGGGGGGQGVGGGVFNIPPGKVGKVSLTTVCLEHGKQNPNVKMDYTIVPLAKFTSDGKVAEICRMLANDEVAQPVAQAAAWNITDNLSWQKMLTLNRLERMDGYFERFFSPNQLAFAQRVVAVAAERAEQRQKLTQDDAATVSIEDAREVYRQQD
;
A
#
# COMPACT_ATOMS: atom_id res chain seq x y z
N MET A 1 32.23 -42.84 47.52
CA MET A 1 32.17 -44.31 47.31
C MET A 1 31.68 -44.57 45.89
N ARG A 2 32.47 -45.32 45.13
CA ARG A 2 32.27 -45.96 43.80
C ARG A 2 32.00 -45.03 42.58
N THR A 3 32.90 -44.81 41.60
CA THR A 3 33.55 -45.69 40.58
C THR A 3 32.54 -46.42 39.69
N SER A 4 32.60 -46.57 38.36
CA SER A 4 33.55 -46.26 37.28
C SER A 4 32.92 -46.72 35.93
N MET A 5 33.31 -46.08 34.82
CA MET A 5 33.48 -46.61 33.43
C MET A 5 32.35 -47.28 32.64
N THR A 6 32.05 -46.74 31.46
CA THR A 6 32.50 -47.30 30.16
C THR A 6 32.35 -46.29 29.01
N LYS A 7 33.41 -46.18 28.20
CA LYS A 7 33.50 -45.45 26.92
C LYS A 7 33.04 -46.36 25.77
N LEU A 8 32.84 -45.73 24.60
CA LEU A 8 33.26 -46.19 23.25
C LEU A 8 32.15 -46.66 22.29
N THR A 9 32.32 -46.22 21.03
CA THR A 9 31.60 -46.55 19.78
C THR A 9 30.27 -45.80 19.59
N LEU A 10 30.05 -45.00 18.52
CA LEU A 10 30.25 -45.35 17.12
C LEU A 10 30.41 -44.07 16.25
N THR A 11 31.63 -43.85 15.76
CA THR A 11 31.97 -42.94 14.65
C THR A 11 32.41 -43.84 13.50
N LEU A 12 31.58 -44.06 12.48
CA LEU A 12 32.01 -44.59 11.16
C LEU A 12 30.84 -44.62 10.18
N ALA A 13 30.89 -43.80 9.12
CA ALA A 13 30.42 -44.11 7.75
C ALA A 13 30.45 -42.84 6.89
N VAL A 14 31.65 -42.32 6.67
CA VAL A 14 31.99 -41.51 5.49
C VAL A 14 33.01 -42.35 4.71
N ALA A 15 32.90 -42.35 3.37
CA ALA A 15 33.83 -42.89 2.38
C ALA A 15 33.72 -44.38 1.99
N ALA A 16 32.95 -44.63 0.92
CA ALA A 16 33.15 -45.70 -0.08
C ALA A 16 32.23 -45.36 -1.28
N ILE A 17 32.58 -45.29 -2.56
CA ILE A 17 33.75 -45.66 -3.38
C ILE A 17 33.64 -44.81 -4.67
N MET A 18 34.74 -44.15 -5.07
CA MET A 18 34.98 -43.71 -6.44
C MET A 18 35.85 -44.75 -7.15
N ALA A 19 35.58 -44.92 -8.45
CA ALA A 19 36.44 -45.46 -9.52
C ALA A 19 36.77 -46.96 -9.54
N ILE A 20 36.40 -47.62 -10.65
CA ILE A 20 37.29 -48.38 -11.55
C ILE A 20 36.56 -48.52 -12.89
N GLY A 21 37.22 -48.11 -13.97
CA GLY A 21 36.82 -48.37 -15.34
C GLY A 21 37.41 -49.69 -15.88
N SER A 22 36.68 -50.33 -16.78
CA SER A 22 37.16 -51.23 -17.84
C SER A 22 36.03 -51.30 -18.86
N LEU A 23 36.14 -50.66 -20.02
CA LEU A 23 36.85 -51.15 -21.20
C LEU A 23 36.30 -52.51 -21.66
N CYS A 24 35.22 -52.45 -22.46
CA CYS A 24 34.92 -53.51 -23.42
C CYS A 24 34.83 -52.85 -24.79
N VAL A 25 35.98 -52.83 -25.48
CA VAL A 25 36.06 -52.71 -26.93
C VAL A 25 35.51 -54.02 -27.50
N ALA A 26 34.46 -53.94 -28.32
CA ALA A 26 34.08 -54.98 -29.26
C ALA A 26 33.85 -54.29 -30.61
N GLN A 27 34.43 -54.90 -31.63
CA GLN A 27 34.78 -54.35 -32.93
C GLN A 27 33.58 -54.02 -33.82
N GLU A 28 33.87 -53.13 -34.77
CA GLU A 28 33.11 -52.87 -35.98
C GLU A 28 32.78 -54.16 -36.73
N THR A 29 31.50 -54.32 -37.07
CA THR A 29 31.11 -54.98 -38.33
C THR A 29 30.24 -53.99 -39.09
N THR A 30 30.77 -53.57 -40.24
CA THR A 30 30.09 -52.75 -41.23
C THR A 30 28.81 -53.43 -41.72
N SER A 31 27.68 -52.73 -41.60
CA SER A 31 26.50 -52.97 -42.43
C SER A 31 25.70 -51.69 -42.51
N THR A 32 25.86 -51.02 -43.65
CA THR A 32 25.04 -49.93 -44.16
C THR A 32 23.54 -50.21 -44.06
N ALA A 33 22.76 -49.27 -43.50
CA ALA A 33 21.47 -48.78 -44.01
C ALA A 33 20.69 -48.02 -42.93
N ASP A 34 20.58 -46.70 -43.14
CA ASP A 34 19.36 -45.89 -43.09
C ASP A 34 18.37 -45.91 -41.90
N THR A 35 17.94 -44.68 -41.61
CA THR A 35 16.73 -44.21 -40.91
C THR A 35 16.74 -44.06 -39.39
N ASP A 36 16.87 -42.79 -39.02
CA ASP A 36 16.28 -42.15 -37.85
C ASP A 36 14.96 -42.79 -37.41
N ASN A 37 14.92 -43.33 -36.20
CA ASN A 37 13.67 -43.42 -35.45
C ASN A 37 13.93 -43.43 -33.95
N ALA A 38 14.27 -42.26 -33.42
CA ALA A 38 14.12 -41.98 -32.00
C ALA A 38 12.61 -42.08 -31.68
N ALA A 39 12.22 -43.15 -31.01
CA ALA A 39 10.86 -43.36 -30.54
C ALA A 39 10.38 -42.10 -29.78
N PRO A 40 9.18 -41.57 -30.10
CA PRO A 40 8.70 -40.36 -29.45
C PRO A 40 8.42 -40.71 -28.00
N VAL A 41 9.11 -40.03 -27.08
CA VAL A 41 8.75 -40.05 -25.67
C VAL A 41 7.29 -39.58 -25.57
N GLU A 42 6.37 -40.50 -25.30
CA GLU A 42 4.96 -40.19 -25.08
C GLU A 42 4.85 -39.29 -23.85
N VAL A 43 4.84 -37.98 -24.10
CA VAL A 43 4.54 -36.97 -23.10
C VAL A 43 3.06 -37.17 -22.73
N THR A 44 2.83 -37.89 -21.63
CA THR A 44 1.51 -38.16 -21.07
C THR A 44 0.71 -36.86 -20.92
N LYS A 45 -0.61 -36.94 -21.05
CA LYS A 45 -1.50 -35.77 -20.92
C LYS A 45 -1.24 -35.00 -19.61
N GLU A 46 -0.94 -35.74 -18.54
CA GLU A 46 -0.60 -35.22 -17.21
C GLU A 46 0.72 -34.44 -17.19
N THR A 47 1.76 -34.89 -17.90
CA THR A 47 3.04 -34.14 -17.99
C THR A 47 2.92 -32.89 -18.86
N ARG A 48 2.06 -32.92 -19.90
CA ARG A 48 1.70 -31.71 -20.68
C ARG A 48 0.89 -30.72 -19.85
N GLU A 49 -0.05 -31.19 -19.03
CA GLU A 49 -0.85 -30.35 -18.13
C GLU A 49 0.00 -29.76 -17.01
N ALA A 50 0.91 -30.53 -16.41
CA ALA A 50 1.87 -30.04 -15.43
C ALA A 50 2.85 -29.01 -16.02
N ALA A 51 3.37 -29.25 -17.23
CA ALA A 51 4.22 -28.29 -17.94
C ALA A 51 3.45 -27.00 -18.31
N LYS A 52 2.17 -27.13 -18.69
CA LYS A 52 1.28 -26.00 -18.96
C LYS A 52 0.99 -25.20 -17.67
N ALA A 53 0.73 -25.89 -16.56
CA ALA A 53 0.53 -25.28 -15.25
C ALA A 53 1.77 -24.53 -14.76
N LYS A 54 2.97 -25.13 -14.89
CA LYS A 54 4.26 -24.49 -14.58
C LYS A 54 4.48 -23.23 -15.42
N ARG A 55 4.24 -23.30 -16.74
CA ARG A 55 4.34 -22.15 -17.64
C ARG A 55 3.33 -21.05 -17.31
N ILE A 56 2.14 -21.39 -16.84
CA ILE A 56 1.13 -20.42 -16.37
C ILE A 56 1.59 -19.77 -15.05
N ALA A 57 2.11 -20.55 -14.10
CA ALA A 57 2.64 -20.06 -12.84
C ALA A 57 3.83 -19.10 -13.04
N GLU A 58 4.79 -19.45 -13.90
CA GLU A 58 5.93 -18.58 -14.24
C GLU A 58 5.48 -17.28 -14.93
N LYS A 59 4.44 -17.33 -15.76
CA LYS A 59 3.85 -16.12 -16.36
C LYS A 59 3.09 -15.27 -15.32
N ARG A 60 2.50 -15.89 -14.30
CA ARG A 60 1.84 -15.19 -13.19
C ARG A 60 2.85 -14.41 -12.36
N LEU A 61 3.97 -15.02 -11.98
CA LEU A 61 5.03 -14.39 -11.20
C LEU A 61 5.73 -13.22 -11.92
N LYS A 62 5.58 -13.09 -13.25
CA LYS A 62 6.18 -12.01 -14.05
C LYS A 62 5.25 -10.84 -14.35
N ARG A 63 3.96 -10.95 -13.99
CA ARG A 63 2.95 -9.91 -14.23
C ARG A 63 2.57 -9.24 -12.91
N ILE A 64 2.17 -7.97 -12.99
CA ILE A 64 1.61 -7.23 -11.86
C ILE A 64 0.12 -7.55 -11.75
N TRP A 65 -0.37 -7.80 -10.54
CA TRP A 65 -1.77 -8.13 -10.27
C TRP A 65 -2.31 -7.31 -9.11
N LYS A 66 -3.56 -6.87 -9.24
CA LYS A 66 -4.37 -6.42 -8.10
C LYS A 66 -5.33 -7.54 -7.74
N THR A 67 -5.26 -8.00 -6.50
CA THR A 67 -6.08 -9.12 -6.02
C THR A 67 -6.57 -8.82 -4.60
N ALA A 68 -7.66 -9.48 -4.21
CA ALA A 68 -8.19 -9.35 -2.85
C ALA A 68 -7.31 -10.10 -1.82
N VAL A 69 -6.60 -11.14 -2.26
CA VAL A 69 -5.69 -11.96 -1.44
C VAL A 69 -4.32 -12.07 -2.11
N PRO A 70 -3.23 -12.25 -1.34
CA PRO A 70 -1.90 -12.49 -1.88
C PRO A 70 -1.88 -13.67 -2.86
N VAL A 71 -1.20 -13.51 -4.00
CA VAL A 71 -1.03 -14.61 -4.96
C VAL A 71 -0.02 -15.61 -4.42
N GLU A 72 -0.32 -16.91 -4.53
CA GLU A 72 0.60 -17.98 -4.14
C GLU A 72 1.99 -17.78 -4.78
N GLY A 73 3.04 -17.79 -3.94
CA GLY A 73 4.43 -17.56 -4.35
C GLY A 73 4.90 -16.11 -4.25
N PHE A 74 4.04 -15.16 -3.87
CA PHE A 74 4.43 -13.82 -3.45
C PHE A 74 4.55 -13.78 -1.91
N GLU A 75 5.57 -13.10 -1.40
CA GLU A 75 5.73 -12.83 0.03
C GLU A 75 4.80 -11.68 0.42
N SER A 76 3.89 -11.89 1.38
CA SER A 76 2.92 -10.87 1.80
C SER A 76 3.54 -9.95 2.83
N THR A 77 3.46 -8.63 2.59
CA THR A 77 3.95 -7.61 3.50
C THR A 77 3.03 -6.39 3.47
N GLU A 78 2.80 -5.77 4.62
CA GLU A 78 2.07 -4.50 4.73
C GLU A 78 2.83 -3.34 4.08
N LEU A 79 2.12 -2.41 3.43
CA LEU A 79 2.72 -1.28 2.71
C LEU A 79 3.73 -0.49 3.57
N PHE A 80 3.33 -0.10 4.78
CA PHE A 80 4.17 0.73 5.64
C PHE A 80 5.38 -0.02 6.17
N GLN A 81 5.22 -1.31 6.48
CA GLN A 81 6.33 -2.17 6.90
C GLN A 81 7.34 -2.36 5.76
N ALA A 82 6.86 -2.66 4.55
CA ALA A 82 7.72 -2.81 3.39
C ALA A 82 8.46 -1.51 3.02
N MET A 83 7.85 -0.34 3.28
CA MET A 83 8.51 0.97 3.14
C MET A 83 9.62 1.17 4.16
N GLU A 84 9.38 0.81 5.43
CA GLU A 84 10.37 0.96 6.52
C GLU A 84 11.57 0.01 6.34
N GLU A 85 11.31 -1.21 5.88
CA GLU A 85 12.35 -2.20 5.56
C GLU A 85 13.11 -1.89 4.25
N GLY A 86 12.68 -0.88 3.49
CA GLY A 86 13.30 -0.48 2.22
C GLY A 86 13.11 -1.48 1.08
N GLN A 87 12.21 -2.44 1.23
CA GLN A 87 11.89 -3.44 0.20
C GLN A 87 11.17 -2.81 -1.00
N ILE A 88 10.43 -1.72 -0.76
CA ILE A 88 9.66 -1.00 -1.77
C ILE A 88 9.92 0.50 -1.72
N GLU A 89 9.74 1.16 -2.86
CA GLU A 89 9.70 2.62 -2.95
C GLU A 89 8.31 3.07 -3.36
N VAL A 90 7.72 3.97 -2.58
CA VAL A 90 6.36 4.48 -2.79
C VAL A 90 6.43 5.97 -3.08
N LEU A 91 5.96 6.36 -4.26
CA LEU A 91 5.88 7.75 -4.69
C LEU A 91 4.42 8.12 -4.91
N ILE A 92 3.94 9.17 -4.24
CA ILE A 92 2.62 9.73 -4.47
C ILE A 92 2.73 11.04 -5.25
N LYS A 93 2.09 11.09 -6.42
CA LYS A 93 1.98 12.27 -7.27
C LYS A 93 0.54 12.76 -7.25
N THR A 94 0.30 13.81 -6.49
CA THR A 94 -1.00 14.49 -6.45
C THR A 94 -1.18 15.31 -7.73
N ILE A 95 -2.21 15.05 -8.52
CA ILE A 95 -2.51 15.86 -9.72
C ILE A 95 -3.20 17.14 -9.28
N ASP A 96 -4.27 16.98 -8.51
CA ASP A 96 -5.14 18.03 -8.01
C ASP A 96 -5.75 17.61 -6.66
N GLU A 97 -6.68 18.43 -6.16
CA GLU A 97 -7.43 18.20 -4.91
C GLU A 97 -8.26 16.89 -4.88
N LYS A 98 -8.52 16.27 -6.03
CA LYS A 98 -9.42 15.12 -6.19
C LYS A 98 -8.70 13.83 -6.59
N LYS A 99 -7.53 13.92 -7.21
CA LYS A 99 -6.87 12.79 -7.87
C LYS A 99 -5.38 12.73 -7.52
N SER A 100 -4.96 11.54 -7.12
CA SER A 100 -3.57 11.22 -6.83
C SER A 100 -3.15 9.91 -7.50
N ASN A 101 -1.90 9.83 -7.94
CA ASN A 101 -1.31 8.59 -8.43
C ASN A 101 -0.29 8.09 -7.42
N VAL A 102 -0.45 6.85 -6.98
CA VAL A 102 0.54 6.14 -6.19
C VAL A 102 1.31 5.20 -7.09
N ILE A 103 2.62 5.30 -7.04
CA ILE A 103 3.57 4.49 -7.81
C ILE A 103 4.35 3.69 -6.78
N VAL A 104 4.30 2.37 -6.90
CA VAL A 104 4.99 1.45 -6.00
C VAL A 104 6.01 0.67 -6.82
N THR A 105 7.27 0.75 -6.42
CA THR A 105 8.39 0.05 -7.06
C THR A 105 8.88 -1.03 -6.12
N ASN A 106 8.88 -2.28 -6.57
CA ASN A 106 9.49 -3.37 -5.82
C ASN A 106 11.02 -3.34 -6.06
N LYS A 107 11.79 -3.05 -5.01
CA LYS A 107 13.26 -3.03 -5.03
C LYS A 107 13.89 -4.35 -4.61
N SER A 108 13.10 -5.27 -4.06
CA SER A 108 13.58 -6.58 -3.66
C SER A 108 13.79 -7.50 -4.86
N GLU A 109 14.57 -8.56 -4.64
CA GLU A 109 14.78 -9.64 -5.61
C GLU A 109 13.62 -10.65 -5.61
N LYS A 110 12.65 -10.50 -4.70
CA LYS A 110 11.52 -11.42 -4.52
C LYS A 110 10.20 -10.80 -5.00
N PRO A 111 9.25 -11.63 -5.47
CA PRO A 111 7.89 -11.18 -5.74
C PRO A 111 7.18 -10.81 -4.43
N LEU A 112 6.70 -9.56 -4.32
CA LEU A 112 6.03 -9.06 -3.11
C LEU A 112 4.54 -8.82 -3.35
N ALA A 113 3.71 -9.32 -2.45
CA ALA A 113 2.29 -9.03 -2.34
C ALA A 113 2.12 -7.95 -1.27
N ILE A 114 1.90 -6.71 -1.71
CA ILE A 114 1.87 -5.55 -0.82
C ILE A 114 0.44 -5.31 -0.40
N GLU A 115 0.16 -5.45 0.89
CA GLU A 115 -1.14 -5.14 1.48
C GLU A 115 -1.27 -3.62 1.62
N MET A 116 -2.25 -3.07 0.92
CA MET A 116 -2.48 -1.64 0.84
C MET A 116 -3.43 -1.22 1.96
N PRO A 117 -3.12 -0.15 2.70
CA PRO A 117 -3.93 0.26 3.82
C PRO A 117 -5.31 0.74 3.35
N ALA A 118 -6.36 0.41 4.09
CA ALA A 118 -7.71 0.90 3.79
C ALA A 118 -7.77 2.43 3.76
N THR A 119 -6.91 3.12 4.54
CA THR A 119 -6.81 4.58 4.62
C THR A 119 -5.38 5.04 4.86
N PHE A 120 -5.01 6.18 4.28
CA PHE A 120 -3.72 6.83 4.51
C PHE A 120 -3.86 8.35 4.37
N ALA A 121 -2.83 9.07 4.83
CA ALA A 121 -2.65 10.48 4.54
C ALA A 121 -1.42 10.70 3.66
N ALA A 122 -1.51 11.62 2.71
CA ALA A 122 -0.41 12.13 1.93
C ALA A 122 -0.05 13.50 2.48
N VAL A 123 1.11 13.61 3.11
CA VAL A 123 1.61 14.86 3.69
C VAL A 123 2.75 15.39 2.83
N PRO A 124 2.88 16.72 2.64
CA PRO A 124 4.03 17.26 1.94
C PRO A 124 5.31 16.85 2.64
N THR A 125 6.33 16.45 1.89
CA THR A 125 7.60 15.96 2.45
C THR A 125 8.29 17.03 3.30
N THR A 126 8.11 18.31 2.95
CA THR A 126 8.58 19.46 3.75
C THR A 126 7.90 19.54 5.12
N THR A 127 6.59 19.25 5.19
CA THR A 127 5.84 19.20 6.46
C THR A 127 6.20 17.96 7.26
N LEU A 128 6.45 16.82 6.61
CA LEU A 128 6.92 15.61 7.29
C LEU A 128 8.28 15.79 7.96
N ALA A 129 9.22 16.50 7.32
CA ALA A 129 10.51 16.83 7.92
C ALA A 129 10.37 17.66 9.21
N GLN A 130 9.38 18.57 9.25
CA GLN A 130 9.04 19.34 10.45
C GLN A 130 8.33 18.51 11.53
N LEU A 131 7.67 17.41 11.15
CA LEU A 131 6.90 16.52 12.04
C LEU A 131 7.77 15.39 12.63
N GLY A 132 8.76 14.91 11.88
CA GLY A 132 9.69 13.84 12.29
C GLY A 132 11.04 14.32 12.82
N GLY A 133 11.44 15.56 12.53
CA GLY A 133 12.62 16.19 13.14
C GLY A 133 12.18 17.00 14.36
N GLY A 134 12.43 16.48 15.57
CA GLY A 134 12.19 17.21 16.82
C GLY A 134 12.77 18.62 16.73
N GLY A 135 11.90 19.64 16.76
CA GLY A 135 12.33 20.98 16.38
C GLY A 135 11.27 22.05 16.47
N PHE A 136 10.68 22.23 17.66
CA PHE A 136 10.22 23.57 18.09
C PHE A 136 11.43 24.48 18.42
N GLY A 137 12.45 24.48 17.56
CA GLY A 137 13.79 24.95 17.90
C GLY A 137 14.73 24.94 16.70
N GLY A 138 14.54 25.92 15.82
CA GLY A 138 15.48 26.27 14.75
C GLY A 138 15.48 27.78 14.48
N GLY A 139 15.01 28.58 15.43
CA GLY A 139 15.38 29.98 15.52
C GLY A 139 16.75 30.05 16.20
N GLY A 140 17.82 30.15 15.40
CA GLY A 140 19.16 30.37 15.93
C GLY A 140 20.26 30.21 14.90
N LEU A 141 20.94 31.33 14.63
CA LEU A 141 22.22 31.49 13.93
C LEU A 141 22.21 31.58 12.39
N GLY A 142 21.61 32.66 11.88
CA GLY A 142 22.11 33.40 10.72
C GLY A 142 22.31 34.86 11.12
N GLY A 143 23.49 35.40 10.89
CA GLY A 143 24.02 36.64 11.48
C GLY A 143 23.22 37.92 11.26
N GLY A 144 23.48 38.90 12.12
CA GLY A 144 22.78 40.16 12.23
C GLY A 144 22.61 40.95 10.94
N GLY A 145 21.44 41.54 10.82
CA GLY A 145 21.06 42.51 9.79
C GLY A 145 19.99 43.42 10.36
N GLN A 146 20.43 44.52 10.95
CA GLN A 146 19.63 45.69 11.28
C GLN A 146 18.87 46.18 10.04
N GLY A 147 17.54 46.26 10.09
CA GLY A 147 16.80 46.91 9.00
C GLY A 147 15.29 46.74 9.03
N GLY A 148 14.59 47.83 9.39
CA GLY A 148 13.36 48.25 8.70
C GLY A 148 12.05 47.64 9.17
N GLY A 149 11.15 48.50 9.63
CA GLY A 149 9.80 48.13 10.05
C GLY A 149 8.93 47.53 8.94
N GLY A 150 7.92 46.79 9.36
CA GLY A 150 6.90 46.23 8.49
C GLY A 150 5.87 45.49 9.33
N PHE A 151 4.66 46.03 9.33
CA PHE A 151 3.41 45.50 9.89
C PHE A 151 3.37 43.98 10.09
N GLY A 152 3.02 43.59 11.33
CA GLY A 152 2.67 42.22 11.67
C GLY A 152 1.46 41.73 10.86
N GLY A 153 1.73 40.88 9.88
CA GLY A 153 0.77 39.95 9.31
C GLY A 153 1.21 38.55 9.73
N GLY A 154 0.34 37.82 10.44
CA GLY A 154 0.56 36.43 10.80
C GLY A 154 0.75 35.57 9.55
N GLY A 155 2.01 35.28 9.23
CA GLY A 155 2.38 34.31 8.21
C GLY A 155 2.03 32.91 8.70
N GLN A 156 0.80 32.47 8.42
CA GLN A 156 0.47 31.05 8.44
C GLN A 156 1.31 30.40 7.32
N GLY A 157 2.30 29.62 7.73
CA GLY A 157 3.35 29.09 6.85
C GLY A 157 2.79 28.44 5.59
N GLY A 158 3.37 28.78 4.45
CA GLY A 158 3.07 28.24 3.12
C GLY A 158 3.51 26.78 2.96
N GLY A 159 3.04 25.89 3.85
CA GLY A 159 3.16 24.45 3.73
C GLY A 159 2.02 23.89 2.89
N GLY A 160 2.32 22.93 2.02
CA GLY A 160 1.31 22.24 1.21
C GLY A 160 0.21 21.60 2.05
N GLN A 161 -0.96 21.38 1.45
CA GLN A 161 -2.10 20.77 2.12
C GLN A 161 -1.97 19.24 2.17
N ALA A 162 -2.29 18.62 3.31
CA ALA A 162 -2.38 17.16 3.39
C ALA A 162 -3.63 16.62 2.66
N SER A 163 -3.52 15.43 2.06
CA SER A 163 -4.62 14.76 1.36
C SER A 163 -4.92 13.39 1.98
N GLY A 164 -6.20 13.06 2.16
CA GLY A 164 -6.67 11.76 2.65
C GLY A 164 -7.19 10.89 1.51
N GLY A 165 -6.93 9.60 1.58
CA GLY A 165 -7.40 8.62 0.61
C GLY A 165 -7.33 7.20 1.17
N GLY A 166 -7.74 6.24 0.35
CA GLY A 166 -7.70 4.82 0.69
C GLY A 166 -7.56 3.96 -0.55
N PHE A 167 -7.10 2.71 -0.37
CA PHE A 167 -6.95 1.72 -1.44
C PHE A 167 -8.16 0.78 -1.57
N GLY A 168 -9.35 1.28 -1.22
CA GLY A 168 -10.61 0.53 -1.16
C GLY A 168 -10.99 -0.19 -2.46
N GLY A 169 -11.73 -1.30 -2.29
CA GLY A 169 -12.13 -2.23 -3.35
C GLY A 169 -13.31 -1.76 -4.21
N GLY A 170 -13.53 -0.44 -4.29
CA GLY A 170 -14.55 0.19 -5.13
C GLY A 170 -14.24 -0.06 -6.61
N GLY A 171 -15.12 -0.79 -7.28
CA GLY A 171 -14.99 -1.15 -8.68
C GLY A 171 -15.24 -0.01 -9.64
N GLN A 172 -14.66 1.18 -9.46
CA GLN A 172 -14.71 2.22 -10.49
C GLN A 172 -13.59 3.29 -10.43
N GLY A 173 -12.39 2.94 -9.95
CA GLY A 173 -11.20 3.81 -9.98
C GLY A 173 -10.33 3.63 -11.24
N GLY A 174 -10.46 4.54 -12.21
CA GLY A 174 -9.93 4.47 -13.58
C GLY A 174 -8.42 4.18 -13.80
N GLY A 175 -8.19 3.29 -14.77
CA GLY A 175 -7.21 3.39 -15.87
C GLY A 175 -5.77 3.82 -15.55
N GLY A 176 -4.86 2.85 -15.53
CA GLY A 176 -3.43 3.13 -15.45
C GLY A 176 -2.51 1.91 -15.54
N PHE A 177 -2.87 0.87 -16.29
CA PHE A 177 -1.95 -0.22 -16.63
C PHE A 177 -1.75 -0.29 -18.15
N GLY A 178 -0.64 0.32 -18.58
CA GLY A 178 0.21 -0.11 -19.69
C GLY A 178 -0.37 -0.13 -21.09
N GLY A 179 0.31 0.55 -22.02
CA GLY A 179 0.28 0.15 -23.42
C GLY A 179 0.57 -1.35 -23.53
N GLY A 180 -0.19 -2.02 -24.39
CA GLY A 180 0.06 -3.41 -24.79
C GLY A 180 -0.69 -4.47 -24.00
N GLY A 181 -1.96 -4.70 -24.35
CA GLY A 181 -2.52 -6.05 -24.45
C GLY A 181 -3.09 -6.70 -23.18
N GLY A 182 -4.41 -6.91 -23.21
CA GLY A 182 -5.05 -8.03 -22.52
C GLY A 182 -5.81 -7.65 -21.25
N GLY A 183 -7.14 -7.53 -21.41
CA GLY A 183 -8.08 -7.38 -20.31
C GLY A 183 -7.93 -8.46 -19.25
N GLY A 184 -7.80 -8.01 -18.00
CA GLY A 184 -7.98 -8.83 -16.82
C GLY A 184 -8.85 -8.03 -15.85
N GLN A 185 -10.10 -8.46 -15.70
CA GLN A 185 -10.98 -8.04 -14.61
C GLN A 185 -10.33 -8.46 -13.29
N GLY A 186 -9.55 -7.56 -12.70
CA GLY A 186 -9.09 -7.70 -11.32
C GLY A 186 -10.17 -7.14 -10.40
N VAL A 187 -10.84 -8.03 -9.67
CA VAL A 187 -11.74 -7.69 -8.56
C VAL A 187 -10.99 -6.75 -7.62
N GLY A 188 -11.62 -5.61 -7.29
CA GLY A 188 -11.08 -4.61 -6.38
C GLY A 188 -10.52 -5.27 -5.13
N GLY A 189 -9.21 -5.13 -4.93
CA GLY A 189 -8.49 -5.93 -3.97
C GLY A 189 -7.33 -5.14 -3.41
N GLY A 190 -7.31 -5.06 -2.08
CA GLY A 190 -6.34 -4.32 -1.29
C GLY A 190 -4.93 -4.90 -1.35
N VAL A 191 -4.63 -5.90 -2.17
CA VAL A 191 -3.30 -6.48 -2.30
C VAL A 191 -2.71 -6.21 -3.68
N PHE A 192 -1.48 -5.71 -3.70
CA PHE A 192 -0.75 -5.33 -4.89
C PHE A 192 0.47 -6.24 -5.10
N ASN A 193 0.34 -7.17 -6.04
CA ASN A 193 1.37 -8.16 -6.34
C ASN A 193 2.33 -7.58 -7.39
N ILE A 194 3.56 -7.28 -6.97
CA ILE A 194 4.58 -6.66 -7.82
C ILE A 194 5.79 -7.60 -7.92
N PRO A 195 6.13 -8.08 -9.12
CA PRO A 195 7.35 -8.86 -9.33
C PRO A 195 8.63 -8.07 -9.01
N PRO A 196 9.78 -8.75 -8.83
CA PRO A 196 11.07 -8.10 -8.59
C PRO A 196 11.40 -7.04 -9.64
N GLY A 197 11.83 -5.85 -9.21
CA GLY A 197 12.25 -4.76 -10.08
C GLY A 197 11.13 -4.16 -10.96
N LYS A 198 9.86 -4.47 -10.68
CA LYS A 198 8.72 -3.92 -11.42
C LYS A 198 8.09 -2.74 -10.69
N VAL A 199 7.40 -1.91 -11.46
CA VAL A 199 6.71 -0.71 -11.00
C VAL A 199 5.22 -0.87 -11.26
N GLY A 200 4.42 -0.75 -10.22
CA GLY A 200 2.98 -0.73 -10.28
C GLY A 200 2.44 0.69 -10.03
N LYS A 201 1.35 1.05 -10.71
CA LYS A 201 0.68 2.35 -10.55
C LYS A 201 -0.79 2.18 -10.16
N VAL A 202 -1.25 3.03 -9.25
CA VAL A 202 -2.64 3.08 -8.79
C VAL A 202 -3.11 4.53 -8.81
N SER A 203 -4.21 4.78 -9.50
CA SER A 203 -4.93 6.06 -9.46
C SER A 203 -5.92 6.02 -8.31
N LEU A 204 -5.99 7.09 -7.51
CA LEU A 204 -6.83 7.20 -6.33
C LEU A 204 -7.62 8.51 -6.35
N THR A 205 -8.85 8.42 -5.83
CA THR A 205 -9.62 9.61 -5.48
C THR A 205 -9.22 10.05 -4.07
N THR A 206 -8.92 11.33 -3.92
CA THR A 206 -8.47 11.93 -2.65
C THR A 206 -9.35 13.09 -2.24
N VAL A 207 -9.28 13.44 -0.95
CA VAL A 207 -9.86 14.65 -0.38
C VAL A 207 -8.78 15.43 0.34
N CYS A 208 -8.93 16.75 0.36
CA CYS A 208 -8.10 17.64 1.16
C CYS A 208 -8.52 17.57 2.62
N LEU A 209 -7.55 17.42 3.52
CA LEU A 209 -7.80 17.27 4.96
C LEU A 209 -7.80 18.59 5.73
N GLU A 210 -7.33 19.65 5.10
CA GLU A 210 -7.26 20.99 5.69
C GLU A 210 -7.91 21.96 4.69
N HIS A 211 -8.59 22.97 5.19
CA HIS A 211 -9.20 24.02 4.38
C HIS A 211 -8.31 25.27 4.35
N GLY A 212 -8.18 25.89 3.18
CA GLY A 212 -7.48 27.17 3.02
C GLY A 212 -5.97 27.07 2.82
N LYS A 213 -5.38 25.86 2.81
CA LYS A 213 -4.00 25.66 2.36
C LYS A 213 -3.95 25.56 0.84
N GLN A 214 -2.74 25.67 0.30
CA GLN A 214 -2.52 25.56 -1.14
C GLN A 214 -2.93 24.17 -1.64
N ASN A 215 -3.74 24.14 -2.69
CA ASN A 215 -4.16 22.91 -3.34
C ASN A 215 -2.95 22.05 -3.76
N PRO A 216 -3.05 20.71 -3.57
CA PRO A 216 -2.02 19.78 -4.01
C PRO A 216 -1.83 19.88 -5.53
N ASN A 217 -0.58 19.79 -5.99
CA ASN A 217 -0.24 19.84 -7.41
C ASN A 217 0.99 18.97 -7.69
N VAL A 218 1.21 18.65 -8.97
CA VAL A 218 2.23 17.68 -9.42
C VAL A 218 3.65 18.08 -9.04
N LYS A 219 3.92 19.36 -8.78
CA LYS A 219 5.26 19.86 -8.45
C LYS A 219 5.61 19.74 -6.96
N MET A 220 4.63 19.47 -6.11
CA MET A 220 4.86 19.33 -4.67
C MET A 220 5.14 17.86 -4.35
N ASP A 221 6.20 17.63 -3.58
CA ASP A 221 6.56 16.29 -3.14
C ASP A 221 5.74 15.89 -1.92
N TYR A 222 5.12 14.72 -2.02
CA TYR A 222 4.27 14.14 -0.99
C TYR A 222 4.81 12.78 -0.56
N THR A 223 4.64 12.48 0.73
CA THR A 223 4.96 11.19 1.33
C THR A 223 3.69 10.60 1.94
N ILE A 224 3.49 9.29 1.74
CA ILE A 224 2.37 8.56 2.34
C ILE A 224 2.73 8.23 3.79
N VAL A 225 1.82 8.52 4.71
CA VAL A 225 1.92 8.18 6.12
C VAL A 225 0.62 7.51 6.60
N PRO A 226 0.67 6.69 7.66
CA PRO A 226 -0.54 6.19 8.30
C PRO A 226 -1.45 7.35 8.70
N LEU A 227 -2.75 7.22 8.47
CA LEU A 227 -3.71 8.30 8.75
C LEU A 227 -3.67 8.75 10.21
N ALA A 228 -3.39 7.82 11.13
CA ALA A 228 -3.22 8.08 12.55
C ALA A 228 -2.10 9.10 12.88
N LYS A 229 -1.09 9.25 12.01
CA LYS A 229 -0.03 10.27 12.19
C LYS A 229 -0.52 11.68 11.86
N PHE A 230 -1.62 11.81 11.10
CA PHE A 230 -2.21 13.10 10.74
C PHE A 230 -3.40 13.46 11.63
N THR A 231 -4.32 12.52 11.86
CA THR A 231 -5.50 12.74 12.70
C THR A 231 -5.85 11.48 13.50
N SER A 232 -6.27 11.68 14.74
CA SER A 232 -6.78 10.62 15.61
C SER A 232 -8.31 10.45 15.51
N ASP A 233 -8.99 11.31 14.76
CA ASP A 233 -10.45 11.24 14.63
C ASP A 233 -10.85 10.09 13.68
N GLY A 234 -11.46 9.05 14.25
CA GLY A 234 -11.94 7.88 13.53
C GLY A 234 -12.97 8.20 12.43
N LYS A 235 -13.71 9.30 12.54
CA LYS A 235 -14.67 9.74 11.50
C LYS A 235 -13.95 10.08 10.19
N VAL A 236 -12.75 10.66 10.25
CA VAL A 236 -11.98 11.00 9.05
C VAL A 236 -11.51 9.73 8.34
N ALA A 237 -11.11 8.72 9.11
CA ALA A 237 -10.79 7.40 8.55
C ALA A 237 -11.99 6.78 7.86
N GLU A 238 -13.19 6.86 8.46
CA GLU A 238 -14.43 6.39 7.83
C GLU A 238 -14.75 7.06 6.52
N ILE A 239 -14.64 8.39 6.46
CA ILE A 239 -14.90 9.14 5.23
C ILE A 239 -13.91 8.73 4.14
N CYS A 240 -12.63 8.54 4.48
CA CYS A 240 -11.62 8.06 3.54
C CYS A 240 -11.92 6.63 3.03
N ARG A 241 -12.41 5.74 3.90
CA ARG A 241 -12.85 4.37 3.51
C ARG A 241 -14.04 4.42 2.56
N MET A 242 -15.08 5.19 2.93
CA MET A 242 -16.28 5.36 2.10
C MET A 242 -15.91 5.93 0.73
N LEU A 243 -15.01 6.91 0.67
CA LEU A 243 -14.54 7.49 -0.58
C LEU A 243 -13.78 6.46 -1.43
N ALA A 244 -12.90 5.68 -0.80
CA ALA A 244 -12.10 4.68 -1.49
C ALA A 244 -12.92 3.48 -1.99
N ASN A 245 -14.05 3.19 -1.35
CA ASN A 245 -15.01 2.16 -1.77
C ASN A 245 -16.06 2.67 -2.77
N ASP A 246 -15.93 3.91 -3.25
CA ASP A 246 -16.92 4.57 -4.11
C ASP A 246 -18.34 4.67 -3.47
N GLU A 247 -18.45 4.59 -2.14
CA GLU A 247 -19.72 4.74 -1.40
C GLU A 247 -20.19 6.21 -1.36
N VAL A 248 -19.25 7.15 -1.42
CA VAL A 248 -19.52 8.60 -1.36
C VAL A 248 -18.80 9.33 -2.49
N ALA A 249 -19.49 10.30 -3.08
CA ALA A 249 -18.88 11.15 -4.11
C ALA A 249 -17.83 12.11 -3.52
N GLN A 250 -16.78 12.40 -4.28
CA GLN A 250 -15.67 13.24 -3.82
C GLN A 250 -16.09 14.60 -3.23
N PRO A 251 -17.02 15.38 -3.83
CA PRO A 251 -17.42 16.66 -3.23
C PRO A 251 -18.12 16.51 -1.88
N VAL A 252 -18.85 15.42 -1.69
CA VAL A 252 -19.54 15.09 -0.44
C VAL A 252 -18.52 14.71 0.64
N ALA A 253 -17.55 13.88 0.28
CA ALA A 253 -16.45 13.51 1.16
C ALA A 253 -15.56 14.71 1.54
N GLN A 254 -15.31 15.63 0.59
CA GLN A 254 -14.54 16.86 0.82
C GLN A 254 -15.22 17.77 1.84
N ALA A 255 -16.53 17.99 1.70
CA ALA A 255 -17.32 18.79 2.65
C ALA A 255 -17.39 18.12 4.03
N ALA A 256 -17.57 16.80 4.08
CA ALA A 256 -17.58 16.03 5.32
C ALA A 256 -16.23 16.10 6.04
N ALA A 257 -15.12 15.97 5.30
CA ALA A 257 -13.77 16.10 5.83
C ALA A 257 -13.56 17.47 6.48
N TRP A 258 -13.80 18.57 5.75
CA TRP A 258 -13.65 19.94 6.27
C TRP A 258 -14.57 20.27 7.45
N ASN A 259 -15.76 19.67 7.52
CA ASN A 259 -16.62 19.83 8.69
C ASN A 259 -15.99 19.23 9.95
N ILE A 260 -15.31 18.09 9.82
CA ILE A 260 -14.72 17.38 10.96
C ILE A 260 -13.33 17.92 11.31
N THR A 261 -12.47 18.12 10.32
CA THR A 261 -11.06 18.51 10.56
C THR A 261 -10.92 19.98 10.92
N ASP A 262 -11.65 20.85 10.21
CA ASP A 262 -11.52 22.31 10.33
C ASP A 262 -12.72 22.97 11.06
N ASN A 263 -13.69 22.18 11.52
CA ASN A 263 -14.93 22.65 12.16
C ASN A 263 -15.73 23.66 11.31
N LEU A 264 -15.64 23.56 9.97
CA LEU A 264 -16.41 24.44 9.09
C LEU A 264 -17.91 24.16 9.23
N SER A 265 -18.70 25.20 9.51
CA SER A 265 -20.16 25.05 9.56
C SER A 265 -20.74 24.84 8.16
N TRP A 266 -21.83 24.07 8.08
CA TRP A 266 -22.57 23.85 6.84
C TRP A 266 -23.05 25.16 6.20
N GLN A 267 -23.45 26.13 7.03
CA GLN A 267 -23.83 27.47 6.58
C GLN A 267 -22.67 28.22 5.93
N LYS A 268 -21.46 28.11 6.49
CA LYS A 268 -20.27 28.71 5.88
C LYS A 268 -19.99 28.05 4.53
N MET A 269 -20.02 26.72 4.46
CA MET A 269 -19.77 25.96 3.24
C MET A 269 -20.77 26.24 2.11
N LEU A 270 -22.02 26.58 2.42
CA LEU A 270 -22.99 27.04 1.42
C LEU A 270 -22.54 28.30 0.68
N THR A 271 -21.75 29.15 1.35
CA THR A 271 -21.31 30.46 0.84
C THR A 271 -19.90 30.44 0.25
N LEU A 272 -19.18 29.33 0.34
CA LEU A 272 -17.82 29.24 -0.18
C LEU A 272 -17.81 29.22 -1.71
N ASN A 273 -17.06 30.14 -2.29
CA ASN A 273 -16.79 30.19 -3.71
C ASN A 273 -15.48 29.41 -3.99
N ARG A 274 -15.54 28.46 -4.91
CA ARG A 274 -14.38 27.78 -5.51
C ARG A 274 -13.60 28.73 -6.42
N LEU A 275 -14.34 29.55 -7.16
CA LEU A 275 -13.80 30.53 -8.08
C LEU A 275 -14.60 31.80 -7.92
N GLU A 276 -13.90 32.93 -7.82
CA GLU A 276 -14.50 34.24 -7.83
C GLU A 276 -13.66 35.10 -8.78
N ARG A 277 -14.31 35.64 -9.81
CA ARG A 277 -13.69 36.46 -10.84
C ARG A 277 -14.12 37.92 -10.67
N MET A 278 -13.30 38.82 -11.20
CA MET A 278 -13.52 40.27 -11.11
C MET A 278 -14.79 40.74 -11.87
N ASP A 279 -15.34 39.89 -12.75
CA ASP A 279 -16.58 40.11 -13.50
C ASP A 279 -17.86 39.78 -12.70
N GLY A 280 -17.71 39.38 -11.43
CA GLY A 280 -18.83 38.96 -10.57
C GLY A 280 -19.27 37.52 -10.80
N TYR A 281 -18.63 36.77 -11.71
CA TYR A 281 -18.85 35.33 -11.84
C TYR A 281 -18.28 34.62 -10.63
N PHE A 282 -19.10 33.78 -10.01
CA PHE A 282 -18.67 32.86 -8.97
C PHE A 282 -19.11 31.45 -9.26
N GLU A 283 -18.27 30.50 -8.88
CA GLU A 283 -18.60 29.08 -8.85
C GLU A 283 -18.58 28.62 -7.39
N ARG A 284 -19.68 28.06 -6.90
CA ARG A 284 -19.75 27.55 -5.52
C ARG A 284 -18.92 26.29 -5.37
N PHE A 285 -18.31 26.13 -4.20
CA PHE A 285 -17.55 24.93 -3.88
C PHE A 285 -18.46 23.70 -3.79
N PHE A 286 -19.65 23.87 -3.21
CA PHE A 286 -20.62 22.81 -2.99
C PHE A 286 -22.05 23.27 -3.36
N SER A 287 -22.87 22.32 -3.82
CA SER A 287 -24.31 22.54 -3.94
C SER A 287 -25.03 22.23 -2.61
N PRO A 288 -26.23 22.80 -2.37
CA PRO A 288 -27.01 22.51 -1.16
C PRO A 288 -27.28 21.01 -0.97
N ASN A 289 -27.56 20.30 -2.07
CA ASN A 289 -27.78 18.85 -2.04
C ASN A 289 -26.53 18.10 -1.59
N GLN A 290 -25.34 18.49 -2.09
CA GLN A 290 -24.07 17.87 -1.68
C GLN A 290 -23.82 18.05 -0.17
N LEU A 291 -24.13 19.22 0.39
CA LEU A 291 -23.99 19.46 1.82
C LEU A 291 -25.00 18.67 2.66
N ALA A 292 -26.24 18.52 2.20
CA ALA A 292 -27.23 17.67 2.86
C ALA A 292 -26.84 16.19 2.84
N PHE A 293 -26.19 15.70 1.78
CA PHE A 293 -25.58 14.38 1.77
C PHE A 293 -24.38 14.30 2.71
N ALA A 294 -23.52 15.32 2.74
CA ALA A 294 -22.34 15.35 3.59
C ALA A 294 -22.68 15.27 5.08
N GLN A 295 -23.75 15.96 5.51
CA GLN A 295 -24.30 15.84 6.86
C GLN A 295 -24.64 14.40 7.25
N ARG A 296 -25.32 13.68 6.35
CA ARG A 296 -25.66 12.26 6.56
C ARG A 296 -24.42 11.38 6.59
N VAL A 297 -23.45 11.63 5.70
CA VAL A 297 -22.17 10.91 5.67
C VAL A 297 -21.40 11.10 6.97
N VAL A 298 -21.35 12.31 7.53
CA VAL A 298 -20.70 12.57 8.83
C VAL A 298 -21.36 11.76 9.96
N ALA A 299 -22.70 11.68 9.97
CA ALA A 299 -23.42 10.88 10.97
C ALA A 299 -23.10 9.38 10.85
N VAL A 300 -23.14 8.83 9.64
CA VAL A 300 -22.79 7.41 9.38
C VAL A 300 -21.32 7.14 9.71
N ALA A 301 -20.43 8.08 9.40
CA ALA A 301 -19.00 7.97 9.73
C ALA A 301 -18.77 7.96 11.24
N ALA A 302 -19.53 8.74 12.03
CA ALA A 302 -19.47 8.67 13.49
C ALA A 302 -19.89 7.31 14.02
N GLU A 303 -21.03 6.79 13.55
CA GLU A 303 -21.53 5.48 13.97
C GLU A 303 -20.54 4.35 13.63
N ARG A 304 -20.03 4.30 12.39
CA ARG A 304 -19.06 3.29 11.96
C ARG A 304 -17.73 3.40 12.70
N ALA A 305 -17.28 4.62 13.02
CA ALA A 305 -16.07 4.83 13.80
C ALA A 305 -16.20 4.26 15.22
N GLU A 306 -17.33 4.51 15.89
CA GLU A 306 -17.63 3.94 17.22
C GLU A 306 -17.72 2.41 17.18
N GLN A 307 -18.40 1.84 16.19
CA GLN A 307 -18.50 0.39 16.02
C GLN A 307 -17.12 -0.24 15.85
N ARG A 308 -16.24 0.37 15.05
CA ARG A 308 -14.87 -0.12 14.88
C ARG A 308 -14.03 -0.03 16.15
N GLN A 309 -14.17 1.06 16.90
CA GLN A 309 -13.48 1.18 18.19
C GLN A 309 -13.90 0.07 19.17
N LYS A 310 -15.19 -0.27 19.21
CA LYS A 310 -15.71 -1.38 20.02
C LYS A 310 -15.13 -2.72 19.57
N LEU A 311 -15.16 -3.02 18.27
CA LEU A 311 -14.58 -4.24 17.72
C LEU A 311 -13.09 -4.40 18.09
N THR A 312 -12.30 -3.32 17.96
CA THR A 312 -10.88 -3.36 18.35
C THR A 312 -10.68 -3.60 19.85
N GLN A 313 -11.58 -3.10 20.70
CA GLN A 313 -11.53 -3.37 22.15
C GLN A 313 -11.92 -4.81 22.48
N ASP A 314 -12.92 -5.36 21.81
CA ASP A 314 -13.37 -6.75 21.98
C ASP A 314 -12.29 -7.74 21.50
N ASP A 315 -11.63 -7.46 20.38
CA ASP A 315 -10.50 -8.24 19.86
C ASP A 315 -9.32 -8.22 20.84
N ALA A 316 -8.94 -7.03 21.34
CA ALA A 316 -7.86 -6.88 22.32
C ALA A 316 -8.17 -7.60 23.64
N ALA A 317 -9.43 -7.58 24.09
CA ALA A 317 -9.87 -8.31 25.29
C ALA A 317 -9.80 -9.82 25.07
N THR A 318 -10.14 -10.31 23.87
CA THR A 318 -10.09 -11.74 23.52
C THR A 318 -8.65 -12.25 23.49
N VAL A 319 -7.74 -11.53 22.83
CA VAL A 319 -6.31 -11.87 22.77
C VAL A 319 -5.69 -11.89 24.18
N SER A 320 -6.02 -10.90 25.02
CA SER A 320 -5.53 -10.89 26.41
C SER A 320 -6.01 -12.09 27.24
N ILE A 321 -7.20 -12.63 26.96
CA ILE A 321 -7.72 -13.83 27.63
C ILE A 321 -6.99 -15.08 27.12
N GLU A 322 -6.73 -15.16 25.81
CA GLU A 322 -5.99 -16.28 25.21
C GLU A 322 -4.53 -16.31 25.67
N ASP A 323 -3.85 -15.16 25.70
CA ASP A 323 -2.49 -15.03 26.22
C ASP A 323 -2.41 -15.44 27.69
N ALA A 324 -3.38 -15.03 28.51
CA ALA A 324 -3.45 -15.45 29.90
C ALA A 324 -3.63 -16.98 30.01
N ARG A 325 -4.47 -17.59 29.16
CA ARG A 325 -4.66 -19.05 29.13
C ARG A 325 -3.42 -19.81 28.66
N GLU A 326 -2.67 -19.25 27.72
CA GLU A 326 -1.41 -19.82 27.21
C GLU A 326 -0.33 -19.81 28.31
N VAL A 327 -0.24 -18.74 29.10
CA VAL A 327 0.66 -18.63 30.26
C VAL A 327 0.34 -19.68 31.32
N TYR A 328 -0.94 -19.90 31.64
CA TYR A 328 -1.34 -20.96 32.58
C TYR A 328 -1.07 -22.37 32.03
N ARG A 329 -1.14 -22.59 30.72
CA ARG A 329 -0.90 -23.90 30.10
C ARG A 329 0.59 -24.31 30.08
N GLN A 330 1.52 -23.36 30.16
CA GLN A 330 2.97 -23.62 30.15
C GLN A 330 3.57 -23.91 31.55
N GLN A 331 2.75 -23.88 32.60
CA GLN A 331 3.17 -24.11 33.99
C GLN A 331 2.90 -25.55 34.50
N ASP A 332 2.24 -26.38 33.70
CA ASP A 332 2.04 -27.82 33.91
C ASP A 332 3.01 -28.66 33.05
#